data_AF-A0A3D3W5A0-F1
#
_entry.id   AF-A0A3D3W5A0-F1
#
_cell.length_a   1.000
_cell.length_b   1.000
_cell.length_c   1.000
_cell.angle_alpha   90.00
_cell.angle_beta   90.00
_cell.angle_gamma   90.00
#
_symmetry.space_group_name_H-M   'P 1'
#
loop_
_entity.id
_entity.type
_entity.pdbx_description
1 polymer ?
#
loop_
_entity_poly.entity_id
_entity_poly.type
_entity_poly.pdbx_seq_one_letter_code
_entity_poly.pdbx_strand_id
1 'polypeptide(L)'
;MKSLYRSLACLVMLSSSAAAQDIFLKPEEAGPEFAVQGEYTGTVEIDGQKVPVGLQVIALGDSKFDAVAYPGGLPGAGWLGTDKHRASGTLKDGVAKFESGDGITAEIRNGEATVKSASGSSLGALKKTERVSPTLGARPPAGAVVLFDGKSADNFNRGQLMLGDLLAADCETKEKFGSHTLHIEFRTPFKPKGRGQDRGNSGVYVQGRYECQVLDSFGLEGENNECGGIYSIARPAVNACFPPLSWQTYDIDFTAAQYE
;
A
#
# COMPACT_ATOMS: atom_id res chain seq x y z
N MET A 1 -44.52 -55.15 10.04
CA MET A 1 -43.41 -55.79 9.28
C MET A 1 -42.30 -54.76 9.13
N LYS A 2 -41.08 -55.11 9.55
CA LYS A 2 -39.88 -54.28 9.44
C LYS A 2 -39.37 -54.29 7.99
N SER A 3 -38.98 -53.15 7.44
CA SER A 3 -37.87 -53.10 6.48
C SER A 3 -37.21 -51.72 6.49
N LEU A 4 -35.92 -51.75 6.79
CA LEU A 4 -34.92 -50.70 6.72
C LEU A 4 -34.73 -50.26 5.26
N TYR A 5 -34.69 -48.96 4.98
CA TYR A 5 -33.91 -48.45 3.84
C TYR A 5 -32.79 -47.56 4.37
N ARG A 6 -31.56 -48.02 4.09
CA ARG A 6 -30.29 -47.42 4.49
C ARG A 6 -30.12 -46.07 3.80
N SER A 7 -29.91 -45.03 4.60
CA SER A 7 -29.33 -43.77 4.15
C SER A 7 -27.95 -44.03 3.55
N LEU A 8 -27.74 -43.60 2.29
CA LEU A 8 -26.42 -43.42 1.73
C LEU A 8 -26.21 -41.91 1.58
N ALA A 9 -25.79 -41.27 2.68
CA ALA A 9 -25.26 -39.92 2.63
C ALA A 9 -23.83 -40.00 2.08
N CYS A 10 -23.68 -39.79 0.76
CA CYS A 10 -22.38 -39.54 0.18
C CYS A 10 -22.03 -38.07 0.46
N LEU A 11 -21.46 -37.82 1.64
CA LEU A 11 -20.86 -36.52 1.95
C LEU A 11 -19.56 -36.44 1.16
N VAL A 12 -19.62 -35.91 -0.06
CA VAL A 12 -18.43 -35.39 -0.73
C VAL A 12 -17.99 -34.19 0.10
N MET A 13 -17.03 -34.41 0.99
CA MET A 13 -16.23 -33.33 1.55
C MET A 13 -15.43 -32.74 0.40
N LEU A 14 -16.04 -31.80 -0.31
CA LEU A 14 -15.28 -30.71 -0.92
C LEU A 14 -14.59 -30.02 0.25
N SER A 15 -13.34 -30.41 0.50
CA SER A 15 -12.40 -29.58 1.23
C SER A 15 -12.17 -28.34 0.36
N SER A 16 -13.11 -27.41 0.39
CA SER A 16 -12.79 -26.02 0.09
C SER A 16 -11.97 -25.52 1.26
N SER A 17 -10.69 -25.89 1.33
CA SER A 17 -9.74 -24.93 1.87
C SER A 17 -9.66 -23.81 0.83
N ALA A 18 -10.66 -22.92 0.86
CA ALA A 18 -10.37 -21.53 0.58
C ALA A 18 -9.29 -21.20 1.61
N ALA A 19 -8.01 -21.28 1.21
CA ALA A 19 -6.93 -20.76 2.00
C ALA A 19 -7.39 -19.36 2.38
N ALA A 20 -7.57 -19.10 3.68
CA ALA A 20 -7.96 -17.79 4.15
C ALA A 20 -7.03 -16.80 3.45
N GLN A 21 -7.59 -15.93 2.62
CA GLN A 21 -6.77 -14.89 2.02
C GLN A 21 -6.19 -14.12 3.20
N ASP A 22 -4.86 -14.12 3.33
CA ASP A 22 -4.12 -13.37 4.34
C ASP A 22 -4.39 -11.88 4.08
N ILE A 23 -5.52 -11.37 4.59
CA ILE A 23 -5.98 -9.98 4.48
C ILE A 23 -6.09 -9.46 5.89
N PHE A 24 -5.26 -8.47 6.20
CA PHE A 24 -5.21 -7.86 7.51
C PHE A 24 -5.67 -6.40 7.40
N LEU A 25 -6.51 -5.99 8.35
CA LEU A 25 -7.02 -4.61 8.44
C LEU A 25 -6.37 -3.83 9.59
N LYS A 26 -5.62 -4.54 10.45
CA LYS A 26 -5.00 -4.00 11.65
C LYS A 26 -3.56 -4.51 11.81
N PRO A 27 -2.60 -3.63 12.18
CA PRO A 27 -1.19 -4.00 12.37
C PRO A 27 -0.97 -5.16 13.35
N GLU A 28 -1.71 -5.17 14.46
CA GLU A 28 -1.59 -6.18 15.52
C GLU A 28 -1.97 -7.60 15.07
N GLU A 29 -2.74 -7.72 13.98
CA GLU A 29 -3.16 -8.99 13.38
C GLU A 29 -2.22 -9.43 12.24
N ALA A 30 -1.38 -8.53 11.73
CA ALA A 30 -0.63 -8.66 10.47
C ALA A 30 0.67 -9.49 10.55
N GLY A 31 0.96 -10.06 11.72
CA GLY A 31 2.04 -11.03 11.90
C GLY A 31 3.47 -10.48 11.74
N PRO A 32 4.47 -11.36 11.78
CA PRO A 32 5.89 -10.96 11.81
C PRO A 32 6.39 -10.37 10.49
N GLU A 33 5.77 -10.70 9.36
CA GLU A 33 6.14 -10.10 8.07
C GLU A 33 5.82 -8.61 8.02
N PHE A 34 4.69 -8.21 8.61
CA PHE A 34 4.33 -6.80 8.72
C PHE A 34 5.30 -6.01 9.63
N ALA A 35 5.84 -6.66 10.66
CA ALA A 35 6.86 -6.04 11.52
C ALA A 35 8.15 -5.69 10.73
N VAL A 36 8.47 -6.45 9.67
CA VAL A 36 9.61 -6.18 8.77
C VAL A 36 9.22 -5.26 7.62
N GLN A 37 8.02 -5.40 7.06
CA GLN A 37 7.52 -4.53 6.00
C GLN A 37 7.49 -3.06 6.42
N GLY A 38 7.76 -2.18 5.47
CA GLY A 38 7.62 -0.73 5.63
C GLY A 38 8.84 0.01 5.09
N GLU A 39 9.01 1.23 5.59
CA GLU A 39 10.07 2.12 5.14
C GLU A 39 11.20 2.18 6.15
N TYR A 40 12.42 2.31 5.65
CA TYR A 40 13.62 2.50 6.43
C TYR A 40 14.42 3.65 5.84
N THR A 41 15.02 4.47 6.69
CA THR A 41 15.84 5.60 6.26
C THR A 41 17.14 5.66 7.04
N GLY A 42 18.18 6.19 6.41
CA GLY A 42 19.48 6.36 7.04
C GLY A 42 20.54 6.76 6.02
N THR A 43 21.79 6.49 6.37
CA THR A 43 22.93 6.85 5.53
C THR A 43 23.85 5.65 5.40
N VAL A 44 24.30 5.40 4.18
CA VAL A 44 25.32 4.39 3.88
C VAL A 44 26.54 5.07 3.27
N GLU A 45 27.70 4.42 3.39
CA GLU A 45 28.94 4.84 2.76
C GLU A 45 29.12 4.06 1.46
N ILE A 46 29.18 4.75 0.32
CA ILE A 46 29.42 4.17 -1.00
C ILE A 46 30.61 4.93 -1.58
N ASP A 47 31.67 4.21 -1.97
CA ASP A 47 32.90 4.79 -2.51
C ASP A 47 33.50 5.92 -1.65
N GLY A 48 33.41 5.77 -0.32
CA GLY A 48 33.89 6.74 0.66
C GLY A 48 32.99 7.98 0.84
N GLN A 49 31.82 8.01 0.19
CA GLN A 49 30.83 9.09 0.32
C GLN A 49 29.62 8.64 1.14
N LYS A 50 29.16 9.53 2.02
CA LYS A 50 27.93 9.32 2.77
C LYS A 50 26.72 9.66 1.91
N VAL A 51 25.92 8.64 1.59
CA VAL A 51 24.74 8.74 0.74
C VAL A 51 23.49 8.47 1.59
N PRO A 52 22.53 9.42 1.67
CA PRO A 52 21.24 9.14 2.28
C PRO A 52 20.50 8.08 1.46
N VAL A 53 19.86 7.12 2.11
CA VAL A 53 19.12 6.04 1.43
C VAL A 53 17.76 5.87 2.07
N GLY A 54 16.72 5.80 1.23
CA GLY A 54 15.43 5.24 1.59
C GLY A 54 15.36 3.78 1.15
N LEU A 55 14.77 2.92 1.98
CA LEU A 55 14.55 1.51 1.67
C LEU A 55 13.06 1.19 1.91
N GLN A 56 12.39 0.69 0.89
CA GLN A 56 11.05 0.12 1.01
C GLN A 56 11.19 -1.41 1.05
N VAL A 57 10.66 -2.04 2.08
CA VAL A 57 10.66 -3.50 2.28
C VAL A 57 9.24 -4.01 2.12
N ILE A 58 9.03 -4.92 1.18
CA ILE A 58 7.70 -5.37 0.73
C ILE A 58 7.56 -6.86 1.05
N ALA A 59 6.65 -7.20 1.95
CA ALA A 59 6.30 -8.58 2.23
C ALA A 59 5.55 -9.20 1.04
N LEU A 60 6.01 -10.40 0.66
CA LEU A 60 5.46 -11.20 -0.43
C LEU A 60 4.65 -12.40 0.09
N GLY A 61 4.57 -12.57 1.41
CA GLY A 61 4.00 -13.74 2.06
C GLY A 61 4.98 -14.91 2.10
N ASP A 62 4.65 -15.89 2.94
CA ASP A 62 5.44 -17.11 3.13
C ASP A 62 6.90 -16.83 3.50
N SER A 63 7.10 -15.82 4.35
CA SER A 63 8.41 -15.33 4.82
C SER A 63 9.32 -14.79 3.73
N LYS A 64 8.77 -14.34 2.60
CA LYS A 64 9.52 -13.77 1.48
C LYS A 64 9.30 -12.27 1.37
N PHE A 65 10.30 -11.57 0.87
CA PHE A 65 10.30 -10.13 0.71
C PHE A 65 10.93 -9.72 -0.62
N ASP A 66 10.44 -8.60 -1.15
CA ASP A 66 11.19 -7.75 -2.06
C ASP A 66 11.66 -6.51 -1.27
N ALA A 67 12.67 -5.84 -1.79
CA ALA A 67 13.18 -4.60 -1.23
C ALA A 67 13.65 -3.68 -2.34
N VAL A 68 13.36 -2.39 -2.21
CA VAL A 68 13.77 -1.36 -3.15
C VAL A 68 14.52 -0.27 -2.40
N ALA A 69 15.79 -0.11 -2.72
CA ALA A 69 16.66 0.92 -2.18
C ALA A 69 16.73 2.11 -3.14
N TYR A 70 16.62 3.31 -2.56
CA TYR A 70 16.52 4.59 -3.24
C TYR A 70 17.65 5.50 -2.72
N PRO A 71 18.77 5.62 -3.46
CA PRO A 71 19.81 6.60 -3.17
C PRO A 71 19.23 8.03 -3.22
N GLY A 72 19.42 8.83 -2.18
CA GLY A 72 18.85 10.17 -2.06
C GLY A 72 17.68 10.30 -1.07
N GLY A 73 17.01 9.21 -0.71
CA GLY A 73 15.87 9.22 0.21
C GLY A 73 14.72 8.34 -0.27
N LEU A 74 13.53 8.43 0.34
CA LEU A 74 12.35 7.68 -0.11
C LEU A 74 11.66 8.41 -1.29
N PRO A 75 10.84 7.71 -2.10
CA PRO A 75 9.94 8.37 -3.05
C PRO A 75 9.04 9.41 -2.35
N GLY A 76 9.02 10.63 -2.89
CA GLY A 76 8.33 11.78 -2.30
C GLY A 76 9.03 12.38 -1.06
N ALA A 77 10.20 11.88 -0.68
CA ALA A 77 10.99 12.37 0.46
C ALA A 77 12.50 12.20 0.20
N GLY A 78 13.04 13.03 -0.69
CA GLY A 78 14.47 13.14 -0.97
C GLY A 78 14.93 12.42 -2.24
N TRP A 79 14.30 11.31 -2.64
CA TRP A 79 14.64 10.67 -3.91
C TRP A 79 14.22 11.53 -5.11
N LEU A 80 15.16 11.77 -6.03
CA LEU A 80 14.98 12.65 -7.19
C LEU A 80 14.89 11.86 -8.51
N GLY A 81 14.51 10.58 -8.46
CA GLY A 81 14.34 9.75 -9.66
C GLY A 81 15.64 9.15 -10.21
N THR A 82 16.70 9.08 -9.40
CA THR A 82 17.93 8.35 -9.73
C THR A 82 17.68 6.84 -9.76
N ASP A 83 18.62 6.05 -10.28
CA ASP A 83 18.51 4.59 -10.27
C ASP A 83 18.21 4.03 -8.87
N LYS A 84 17.36 3.01 -8.83
CA LYS A 84 16.95 2.27 -7.63
C LYS A 84 17.48 0.85 -7.72
N HIS A 85 17.75 0.24 -6.58
CA HIS A 85 18.33 -1.10 -6.50
C HIS A 85 17.35 -2.06 -5.84
N ARG A 86 17.19 -3.26 -6.41
CA ARG A 86 16.30 -4.29 -5.85
C ARG A 86 17.09 -5.40 -5.16
N ALA A 87 16.49 -5.95 -4.11
CA ALA A 87 17.00 -7.10 -3.38
C ALA A 87 15.86 -8.03 -2.99
N SER A 88 16.10 -9.34 -3.03
CA SER A 88 15.15 -10.32 -2.52
C SER A 88 15.53 -10.71 -1.10
N GLY A 89 14.54 -11.00 -0.26
CA GLY A 89 14.78 -11.36 1.13
C GLY A 89 13.91 -12.48 1.68
N THR A 90 14.37 -13.05 2.78
CA THR A 90 13.64 -14.07 3.54
C THR A 90 13.71 -13.79 5.04
N LEU A 91 12.63 -14.11 5.76
CA LEU A 91 12.56 -14.01 7.22
C LEU A 91 12.77 -15.40 7.83
N LYS A 92 13.73 -15.49 8.75
CA LYS A 92 13.97 -16.70 9.56
C LYS A 92 14.43 -16.30 10.95
N ASP A 93 13.88 -16.95 11.97
CA ASP A 93 14.28 -16.74 13.38
C ASP A 93 14.27 -15.26 13.81
N GLY A 94 13.30 -14.49 13.31
CA GLY A 94 13.14 -13.06 13.62
C GLY A 94 14.14 -12.13 12.93
N VAL A 95 14.93 -12.62 11.96
CA VAL A 95 15.86 -11.84 11.17
C VAL A 95 15.49 -11.95 9.70
N ALA A 96 15.23 -10.82 9.05
CA ALA A 96 15.04 -10.79 7.61
C ALA A 96 16.38 -10.50 6.92
N LYS A 97 16.78 -11.36 5.98
CA LYS A 97 18.04 -11.24 5.24
C LYS A 97 17.74 -10.98 3.78
N PHE A 98 18.44 -10.01 3.20
CA PHE A 98 18.26 -9.54 1.83
C PHE A 98 19.57 -9.63 1.07
N GLU A 99 19.47 -9.95 -0.21
CA GLU A 99 20.58 -9.99 -1.15
C GLU A 99 20.15 -9.36 -2.49
N SER A 100 20.99 -8.46 -3.00
CA SER A 100 20.84 -7.84 -4.32
C SER A 100 21.66 -8.60 -5.36
N GLY A 101 21.37 -8.37 -6.64
CA GLY A 101 22.14 -8.97 -7.76
C GLY A 101 23.63 -8.59 -7.76
N ASP A 102 23.99 -7.46 -7.14
CA ASP A 102 25.36 -6.94 -7.08
C ASP A 102 26.10 -7.38 -5.80
N GLY A 103 25.52 -8.30 -5.01
CA GLY A 103 26.13 -8.86 -3.81
C GLY A 103 26.03 -7.97 -2.56
N ILE A 104 25.39 -6.80 -2.63
CA ILE A 104 25.03 -6.02 -1.44
C ILE A 104 23.99 -6.81 -0.64
N THR A 105 24.21 -6.91 0.67
CA THR A 105 23.31 -7.62 1.59
C THR A 105 22.77 -6.68 2.65
N ALA A 106 21.60 -7.00 3.19
CA ALA A 106 21.06 -6.34 4.37
C ALA A 106 20.47 -7.35 5.35
N GLU A 107 20.62 -7.09 6.66
CA GLU A 107 19.94 -7.84 7.71
C GLU A 107 19.05 -6.89 8.50
N ILE A 108 17.76 -7.21 8.61
CA ILE A 108 16.77 -6.45 9.37
C ILE A 108 16.42 -7.20 10.64
N ARG A 109 16.60 -6.51 11.78
CA ARG A 109 16.21 -6.99 13.11
C ARG A 109 15.73 -5.81 13.94
N ASN A 110 14.61 -5.97 14.64
CA ASN A 110 14.07 -4.97 15.57
C ASN A 110 13.95 -3.55 14.96
N GLY A 111 13.55 -3.46 13.69
CA GLY A 111 13.38 -2.18 13.00
C GLY A 111 14.69 -1.50 12.57
N GLU A 112 15.83 -2.18 12.61
CA GLU A 112 17.09 -1.67 12.07
C GLU A 112 17.59 -2.60 10.95
N ALA A 113 17.93 -2.01 9.81
CA ALA A 113 18.49 -2.67 8.65
C ALA A 113 19.99 -2.36 8.56
N THR A 114 20.86 -3.34 8.82
CA THR A 114 22.31 -3.19 8.63
C THR A 114 22.68 -3.61 7.21
N VAL A 115 23.39 -2.75 6.49
CA VAL A 115 23.75 -2.94 5.07
C VAL A 115 25.24 -3.25 4.95
N LYS A 116 25.60 -4.23 4.12
CA LYS A 116 26.99 -4.63 3.84
C LYS A 116 27.26 -4.71 2.35
N SER A 117 28.50 -4.39 1.96
CA SER A 117 29.00 -4.58 0.58
C SER A 117 29.10 -6.07 0.21
N ALA A 118 29.36 -6.33 -1.07
CA ALA A 118 29.71 -7.67 -1.56
C ALA A 118 30.95 -8.27 -0.87
N SER A 119 31.87 -7.44 -0.37
CA SER A 119 33.02 -7.89 0.41
C SER A 119 32.71 -8.13 1.90
N GLY A 120 31.47 -7.90 2.33
CA GLY A 120 31.03 -8.04 3.72
C GLY A 120 31.36 -6.85 4.62
N SER A 121 31.91 -5.77 4.07
CA SER A 121 32.20 -4.55 4.82
C SER A 121 30.91 -3.80 5.13
N SER A 122 30.78 -3.26 6.35
CA SER A 122 29.60 -2.48 6.74
C SER A 122 29.52 -1.20 5.91
N LEU A 123 28.38 -0.96 5.27
CA LEU A 123 28.10 0.28 4.56
C LEU A 123 27.30 1.24 5.46
N GLY A 124 26.53 0.75 6.42
CA GLY A 124 25.76 1.59 7.33
C GLY A 124 24.51 0.89 7.84
N ALA A 125 23.63 1.67 8.46
CA ALA A 125 22.35 1.17 8.96
C ALA A 125 21.21 2.14 8.64
N LEU A 126 20.03 1.57 8.40
CA LEU A 126 18.79 2.30 8.17
C LEU A 126 17.80 1.94 9.30
N LYS A 127 17.03 2.91 9.77
CA LYS A 127 16.02 2.70 10.81
C LYS A 127 14.63 2.73 10.23
N LYS A 128 13.75 1.84 10.72
CA LYS A 128 12.34 1.82 10.36
C LYS A 128 11.75 3.19 10.66
N THR A 129 11.05 3.74 9.68
CA THR A 129 10.49 5.09 9.70
C THR A 129 9.03 5.01 9.29
N GLU A 130 8.19 5.77 9.97
CA GLU A 130 6.77 5.91 9.61
C GLU A 130 6.53 7.36 9.19
N ARG A 131 5.99 7.54 7.98
CA ARG A 131 5.59 8.84 7.46
C ARG A 131 4.09 9.03 7.64
N VAL A 132 3.68 10.29 7.80
CA VAL A 132 2.29 10.70 7.89
C VAL A 132 2.01 11.66 6.74
N SER A 133 0.84 11.54 6.11
CA SER A 133 0.49 12.44 5.02
C SER A 133 0.31 13.87 5.56
N PRO A 134 0.86 14.91 4.91
CA PRO A 134 0.78 16.28 5.41
C PRO A 134 -0.65 16.80 5.59
N THR A 135 -1.60 16.27 4.82
CA THR A 135 -3.02 16.66 4.84
C THR A 135 -3.91 15.67 5.59
N LEU A 136 -3.34 14.68 6.28
CA LEU A 136 -4.12 13.75 7.10
C LEU A 136 -4.83 14.50 8.24
N GLY A 137 -6.14 14.30 8.35
CA GLY A 137 -7.02 14.98 9.30
C GLY A 137 -7.26 16.45 8.95
N ALA A 138 -6.99 16.88 7.71
CA ALA A 138 -7.24 18.25 7.29
C ALA A 138 -8.72 18.59 7.48
N ARG A 139 -9.00 19.71 8.15
CA ARG A 139 -10.37 20.15 8.35
C ARG A 139 -10.95 20.66 7.02
N PRO A 140 -12.22 20.36 6.72
CA PRO A 140 -12.90 20.98 5.59
C PRO A 140 -12.77 22.50 5.67
N PRO A 141 -12.33 23.18 4.59
CA PRO A 141 -12.27 24.64 4.58
C PRO A 141 -13.67 25.25 4.68
N ALA A 142 -13.74 26.53 5.04
CA ALA A 142 -15.02 27.23 5.13
C ALA A 142 -15.76 27.18 3.77
N GLY A 143 -17.02 26.72 3.81
CA GLY A 143 -17.85 26.56 2.61
C GLY A 143 -17.71 25.21 1.89
N ALA A 144 -16.83 24.32 2.34
CA ALA A 144 -16.75 22.97 1.80
C ALA A 144 -18.00 22.14 2.12
N VAL A 145 -18.42 21.32 1.16
CA VAL A 145 -19.40 20.26 1.40
C VAL A 145 -18.70 19.08 2.04
N VAL A 146 -19.13 18.68 3.23
CA VAL A 146 -18.59 17.49 3.90
C VAL A 146 -19.30 16.27 3.34
N LEU A 147 -18.62 15.54 2.45
CA LEU A 147 -19.18 14.33 1.86
C LEU A 147 -19.29 13.21 2.89
N PHE A 148 -18.23 12.96 3.65
CA PHE A 148 -18.14 11.91 4.67
C PHE A 148 -17.27 12.36 5.85
N ASP A 149 -17.71 12.13 7.08
CA ASP A 149 -16.99 12.48 8.32
C ASP A 149 -16.92 11.32 9.33
N GLY A 150 -17.22 10.10 8.87
CA GLY A 150 -17.28 8.89 9.71
C GLY A 150 -18.62 8.66 10.42
N LYS A 151 -19.60 9.57 10.31
CA LYS A 151 -20.89 9.43 11.03
C LYS A 151 -22.03 8.91 10.17
N SER A 152 -22.11 9.32 8.92
CA SER A 152 -23.18 8.91 8.00
C SER A 152 -22.71 8.89 6.55
N ALA A 153 -23.27 7.96 5.78
CA ALA A 153 -23.07 7.85 4.34
C ALA A 153 -24.26 8.43 3.54
N ASP A 154 -25.13 9.23 4.17
CA ASP A 154 -26.36 9.76 3.57
C ASP A 154 -26.14 10.65 2.34
N ASN A 155 -24.95 11.24 2.18
CA ASN A 155 -24.61 12.02 1.00
C ASN A 155 -24.34 11.16 -0.24
N PHE A 156 -24.38 9.83 -0.12
CA PHE A 156 -24.07 8.89 -1.20
C PHE A 156 -25.26 8.01 -1.57
N ASN A 157 -25.42 7.78 -2.87
CA ASN A 157 -26.17 6.65 -3.38
C ASN A 157 -25.38 5.38 -3.09
N ARG A 158 -26.06 4.35 -2.56
CA ARG A 158 -25.43 3.11 -2.06
C ARG A 158 -24.39 3.31 -0.96
N GLY A 159 -24.40 4.47 -0.29
CA GLY A 159 -23.54 4.73 0.85
C GLY A 159 -23.80 3.75 1.99
N GLN A 160 -22.72 3.16 2.53
CA GLN A 160 -22.78 2.27 3.68
C GLN A 160 -21.60 2.57 4.61
N LEU A 161 -21.85 2.48 5.92
CA LEU A 161 -20.78 2.43 6.90
C LEU A 161 -20.23 1.01 6.97
N MET A 162 -18.91 0.89 7.00
CA MET A 162 -18.18 -0.35 7.19
C MET A 162 -17.21 -0.17 8.36
N LEU A 163 -16.99 -1.23 9.13
CA LEU A 163 -16.05 -1.24 10.26
C LEU A 163 -16.30 -0.14 11.30
N GLY A 164 -17.53 0.37 11.39
CA GLY A 164 -17.95 1.41 12.33
C GLY A 164 -18.01 2.79 11.70
N ASP A 165 -16.91 3.27 11.12
CA ASP A 165 -16.72 4.67 10.72
C ASP A 165 -16.08 4.86 9.34
N LEU A 166 -15.95 3.80 8.53
CA LEU A 166 -15.43 3.89 7.17
C LEU A 166 -16.55 3.89 6.14
N LEU A 167 -16.34 4.60 5.03
CA LEU A 167 -17.24 4.55 3.88
C LEU A 167 -16.93 3.31 3.03
N ALA A 168 -17.96 2.50 2.76
CA ALA A 168 -17.83 1.37 1.84
C ALA A 168 -17.59 1.86 0.40
N ALA A 169 -16.82 1.08 -0.37
CA ALA A 169 -16.64 1.30 -1.81
C ALA A 169 -17.95 1.05 -2.60
N ASP A 170 -17.94 1.35 -3.91
CA ASP A 170 -19.10 1.29 -4.80
C ASP A 170 -20.29 2.16 -4.34
N CYS A 171 -19.96 3.39 -3.95
CA CYS A 171 -20.93 4.45 -3.70
C CYS A 171 -20.63 5.67 -4.56
N GLU A 172 -21.63 6.53 -4.74
CA GLU A 172 -21.53 7.74 -5.55
C GLU A 172 -22.20 8.89 -4.84
N THR A 173 -21.61 10.09 -4.86
CA THR A 173 -22.25 11.28 -4.29
C THR A 173 -23.61 11.53 -4.94
N LYS A 174 -24.60 11.91 -4.10
CA LYS A 174 -25.92 12.34 -4.57
C LYS A 174 -25.82 13.65 -5.34
N GLU A 175 -25.06 14.60 -4.79
CA GLU A 175 -24.73 15.85 -5.46
C GLU A 175 -23.74 15.61 -6.60
N LYS A 176 -23.84 16.45 -7.64
CA LYS A 176 -22.95 16.45 -8.81
C LYS A 176 -22.12 17.72 -8.80
N PHE A 177 -20.83 17.58 -9.11
CA PHE A 177 -19.86 18.66 -9.03
C PHE A 177 -19.27 18.99 -10.42
N GLY A 178 -19.11 20.29 -10.68
CA GLY A 178 -18.37 20.82 -11.84
C GLY A 178 -16.87 20.80 -11.58
N SER A 179 -16.17 21.90 -11.86
CA SER A 179 -14.80 22.10 -11.36
C SER A 179 -14.80 22.23 -9.84
N HIS A 180 -13.86 21.58 -9.15
CA HIS A 180 -13.82 21.53 -7.68
C HIS A 180 -12.43 21.13 -7.17
N THR A 181 -12.23 21.29 -5.87
CA THR A 181 -11.16 20.65 -5.12
C THR A 181 -11.75 19.53 -4.26
N LEU A 182 -11.02 18.43 -4.10
CA LEU A 182 -11.48 17.24 -3.37
C LEU A 182 -10.37 16.72 -2.46
N HIS A 183 -10.68 16.54 -1.18
CA HIS A 183 -9.82 15.87 -0.21
C HIS A 183 -10.42 14.50 0.14
N ILE A 184 -9.62 13.44 0.08
CA ILE A 184 -10.00 12.08 0.50
C ILE A 184 -8.85 11.47 1.29
N GLU A 185 -9.19 10.79 2.38
CA GLU A 185 -8.28 9.93 3.12
C GLU A 185 -8.62 8.47 2.86
N PHE A 186 -7.61 7.65 2.63
CA PHE A 186 -7.78 6.22 2.38
C PHE A 186 -6.66 5.41 3.02
N ARG A 187 -6.93 4.12 3.18
CA ARG A 187 -5.99 3.15 3.76
C ARG A 187 -6.22 1.80 3.13
N THR A 188 -5.17 1.21 2.56
CA THR A 188 -5.24 -0.11 1.94
C THR A 188 -5.02 -1.21 2.98
N PRO A 189 -5.66 -2.39 2.81
CA PRO A 189 -5.41 -3.54 3.67
C PRO A 189 -4.01 -4.10 3.41
N PHE A 190 -3.44 -4.79 4.39
CA PHE A 190 -2.23 -5.58 4.16
C PHE A 190 -2.60 -6.93 3.56
N LYS A 191 -2.20 -7.14 2.30
CA LYS A 191 -2.39 -8.39 1.55
C LYS A 191 -1.02 -8.93 1.08
N PRO A 192 -0.19 -9.55 1.94
CA PRO A 192 1.17 -9.96 1.59
C PRO A 192 1.24 -10.88 0.36
N LYS A 193 0.19 -11.68 0.12
CA LYS A 193 0.10 -12.58 -1.06
C LYS A 193 -0.63 -11.95 -2.26
N GLY A 194 -1.27 -10.80 -2.09
CA GLY A 194 -1.99 -10.09 -3.15
C GLY A 194 -1.02 -9.49 -4.17
N ARG A 195 -1.35 -9.57 -5.46
CA ARG A 195 -0.52 -9.06 -6.56
C ARG A 195 -1.35 -8.33 -7.59
N GLY A 196 -0.70 -7.41 -8.30
CA GLY A 196 -1.35 -6.57 -9.30
C GLY A 196 -2.61 -5.93 -8.74
N GLN A 197 -3.70 -6.00 -9.50
CA GLN A 197 -5.00 -5.42 -9.15
C GLN A 197 -5.73 -6.14 -7.99
N ASP A 198 -5.22 -7.25 -7.46
CA ASP A 198 -5.77 -7.86 -6.24
C ASP A 198 -5.16 -7.26 -4.95
N ARG A 199 -4.14 -6.40 -5.05
CA ARG A 199 -3.43 -5.85 -3.90
C ARG A 199 -4.13 -4.60 -3.34
N GLY A 200 -5.36 -4.75 -2.87
CA GLY A 200 -6.11 -3.68 -2.17
C GLY A 200 -6.65 -2.59 -3.11
N ASN A 201 -7.32 -3.00 -4.18
CA ASN A 201 -7.79 -2.13 -5.26
C ASN A 201 -9.12 -1.40 -4.94
N SER A 202 -9.18 -0.13 -5.30
CA SER A 202 -10.36 0.73 -5.31
C SER A 202 -10.09 1.92 -6.25
N GLY A 203 -10.96 2.92 -6.31
CA GLY A 203 -10.71 4.09 -7.15
C GLY A 203 -11.55 5.30 -6.75
N VAL A 204 -11.00 6.49 -6.97
CA VAL A 204 -11.72 7.76 -6.85
C VAL A 204 -12.12 8.23 -8.24
N TYR A 205 -13.41 8.13 -8.56
CA TYR A 205 -13.93 8.49 -9.87
C TYR A 205 -14.38 9.95 -9.90
N VAL A 206 -13.54 10.82 -10.45
CA VAL A 206 -13.87 12.24 -10.63
C VAL A 206 -14.88 12.39 -11.77
N GLN A 207 -16.03 13.00 -11.46
CA GLN A 207 -17.21 13.08 -12.32
C GLN A 207 -17.74 11.73 -12.85
N GLY A 208 -17.43 10.63 -12.17
CA GLY A 208 -17.80 9.28 -12.64
C GLY A 208 -17.09 8.84 -13.91
N ARG A 209 -16.01 9.53 -14.33
CA ARG A 209 -15.32 9.31 -15.62
C ARG A 209 -13.84 9.06 -15.47
N TYR A 210 -13.17 9.87 -14.66
CA TYR A 210 -11.71 9.84 -14.52
C TYR A 210 -11.37 9.15 -13.21
N GLU A 211 -10.90 7.91 -13.29
CA GLU A 211 -10.47 7.15 -12.12
C GLU A 211 -9.06 7.57 -11.73
N CYS A 212 -8.94 8.23 -10.58
CA CYS A 212 -7.69 8.30 -9.84
C CYS A 212 -7.55 7.00 -9.03
N GLN A 213 -6.62 6.17 -9.42
CA GLN A 213 -6.49 4.80 -8.93
C GLN A 213 -6.14 4.75 -7.44
N VAL A 214 -6.72 3.81 -6.70
CA VAL A 214 -6.33 3.47 -5.33
C VAL A 214 -5.88 2.01 -5.28
N LEU A 215 -4.62 1.77 -4.92
CA LEU A 215 -4.05 0.43 -4.85
C LEU A 215 -2.92 0.40 -3.81
N ASP A 216 -2.67 -0.74 -3.17
CA ASP A 216 -1.39 -0.93 -2.47
C ASP A 216 -0.27 -1.09 -3.51
N SER A 217 0.22 0.06 -3.97
CA SER A 217 1.32 0.19 -4.92
C SER A 217 2.68 0.39 -4.22
N PHE A 218 2.78 0.14 -2.92
CA PHE A 218 4.04 0.27 -2.18
C PHE A 218 5.13 -0.63 -2.78
N GLY A 219 6.26 -0.02 -3.17
CA GLY A 219 7.40 -0.66 -3.84
C GLY A 219 7.21 -1.00 -5.33
N LEU A 220 6.08 -0.61 -5.94
CA LEU A 220 5.80 -0.83 -7.36
C LEU A 220 6.34 0.31 -8.25
N GLU A 221 6.16 0.19 -9.56
CA GLU A 221 6.75 1.09 -10.56
C GLU A 221 6.01 2.43 -10.72
N GLY A 222 4.77 2.54 -10.26
CA GLY A 222 3.90 3.69 -10.52
C GLY A 222 3.40 3.69 -11.95
N GLU A 223 2.75 2.61 -12.37
CA GLU A 223 2.08 2.52 -13.68
C GLU A 223 0.71 3.23 -13.70
N ASN A 224 0.11 3.38 -14.88
CA ASN A 224 -1.15 4.14 -15.02
C ASN A 224 -2.35 3.49 -14.30
N ASN A 225 -2.26 2.21 -13.98
CA ASN A 225 -3.26 1.44 -13.24
C ASN A 225 -2.81 1.15 -11.80
N GLU A 226 -1.81 1.89 -11.31
CA GLU A 226 -1.33 1.87 -9.93
C GLU A 226 -1.71 3.18 -9.21
N CYS A 227 -1.60 3.18 -7.89
CA CYS A 227 -2.04 4.27 -7.02
C CYS A 227 -1.54 5.65 -7.50
N GLY A 228 -2.47 6.59 -7.66
CA GLY A 228 -2.23 7.96 -8.13
C GLY A 228 -2.16 8.09 -9.65
N GLY A 229 -2.19 6.97 -10.38
CA GLY A 229 -2.38 6.96 -11.83
C GLY A 229 -3.80 7.34 -12.20
N ILE A 230 -3.93 7.99 -13.36
CA ILE A 230 -5.23 8.15 -14.01
C ILE A 230 -5.42 6.91 -14.87
N TYR A 231 -6.35 6.04 -14.46
CA TYR A 231 -6.45 4.67 -14.98
C TYR A 231 -6.46 4.64 -16.51
N SER A 232 -5.53 3.88 -17.12
CA SER A 232 -5.31 3.76 -18.57
C SER A 232 -4.88 5.03 -19.33
N ILE A 233 -4.72 6.16 -18.65
CA ILE A 233 -4.46 7.48 -19.25
C ILE A 233 -3.06 7.99 -18.91
N ALA A 234 -2.71 8.06 -17.63
CA ALA A 234 -1.45 8.67 -17.18
C ALA A 234 -0.88 7.96 -15.95
N ARG A 235 0.44 7.82 -15.93
CA ARG A 235 1.19 7.36 -14.75
C ARG A 235 1.24 8.47 -13.68
N PRO A 236 1.29 8.13 -12.39
CA PRO A 236 1.69 9.11 -11.38
C PRO A 236 3.11 9.61 -11.67
N ALA A 237 3.38 10.89 -11.39
CA ALA A 237 4.73 11.45 -11.55
C ALA A 237 5.75 10.77 -10.63
N VAL A 238 5.31 10.35 -9.45
CA VAL A 238 6.08 9.59 -8.47
C VAL A 238 5.16 8.61 -7.77
N ASN A 239 5.60 7.37 -7.57
CA ASN A 239 4.94 6.45 -6.66
C ASN A 239 5.30 6.82 -5.22
N ALA A 240 4.51 7.72 -4.61
CA ALA A 240 4.72 8.20 -3.26
C ALA A 240 3.94 7.39 -2.19
N CYS A 241 3.52 6.16 -2.51
CA CYS A 241 2.73 5.36 -1.59
C CYS A 241 3.47 5.07 -0.28
N PHE A 242 2.75 5.17 0.82
CA PHE A 242 3.10 4.57 2.11
C PHE A 242 2.78 3.07 2.11
N PRO A 243 3.38 2.28 3.01
CA PRO A 243 3.04 0.87 3.14
C PRO A 243 1.56 0.66 3.51
N PRO A 244 0.96 -0.50 3.18
CA PRO A 244 -0.42 -0.78 3.53
C PRO A 244 -0.62 -0.69 5.04
N LEU A 245 -1.87 -0.50 5.46
CA LEU A 245 -2.23 -0.16 6.84
C LEU A 245 -1.75 1.22 7.32
N SER A 246 -1.23 2.07 6.43
CA SER A 246 -0.99 3.50 6.68
C SER A 246 -2.09 4.34 6.01
N TRP A 247 -2.55 5.38 6.70
CA TRP A 247 -3.44 6.36 6.09
C TRP A 247 -2.69 7.26 5.12
N GLN A 248 -3.32 7.51 3.98
CA GLN A 248 -2.81 8.34 2.89
C GLN A 248 -3.92 9.27 2.42
N THR A 249 -3.55 10.34 1.74
CA THR A 249 -4.51 11.34 1.28
C THR A 249 -4.36 11.60 -0.21
N TYR A 250 -5.47 11.95 -0.83
CA TYR A 250 -5.51 12.65 -2.11
C TYR A 250 -6.08 14.03 -1.90
N ASP A 251 -5.38 15.01 -2.46
CA ASP A 251 -5.83 16.39 -2.64
C ASP A 251 -5.89 16.62 -4.16
N ILE A 252 -7.11 16.68 -4.70
CA ILE A 252 -7.37 16.69 -6.15
C ILE A 252 -7.94 18.04 -6.53
N ASP A 253 -7.26 18.76 -7.42
CA ASP A 253 -7.80 19.93 -8.10
C ASP A 253 -8.28 19.53 -9.49
N PHE A 254 -9.59 19.61 -9.72
CA PHE A 254 -10.21 19.19 -10.97
C PHE A 254 -10.88 20.36 -11.70
N THR A 255 -10.56 20.49 -12.99
CA THR A 255 -11.23 21.42 -13.91
C THR A 255 -12.05 20.63 -14.92
N ALA A 256 -13.37 20.84 -14.91
CA ALA A 256 -14.28 20.16 -15.84
C ALA A 256 -14.04 20.61 -17.28
N ALA A 257 -14.17 19.67 -18.22
CA ALA A 257 -14.14 19.98 -19.65
C ALA A 257 -15.34 20.85 -20.05
N GLN A 258 -15.12 21.73 -21.03
CA GLN A 258 -16.18 22.47 -21.70
C GLN A 258 -16.43 21.82 -23.07
N TYR A 259 -17.69 21.70 -23.45
CA TYR A 259 -18.12 21.05 -24.69
C TYR A 259 -18.93 22.06 -25.51
N GLU A 260 -18.80 21.99 -26.84
CA GLU A 260 -19.59 22.75 -27.83
C GLU A 260 -20.81 21.95 -28.31
#